data_AF-A0A971LD82-F1
#
_entry.id   AF-A0A971LD82-F1
#
_cell.length_a   1.000
_cell.length_b   1.000
_cell.length_c   1.000
_cell.angle_alpha   90.00
_cell.angle_beta   90.00
_cell.angle_gamma   90.00
#
_symmetry.space_group_name_H-M   'P 1'
#
loop_
_entity.id
_entity.type
_entity.pdbx_description
1 polymer ?
#
loop_
_entity_poly.entity_id
_entity_poly.type
_entity_poly.pdbx_seq_one_letter_code
_entity_poly.pdbx_strand_id
1 'polypeptide(L)'
;MSDSRINLSTVALAVLSFVLAYFGYVELLFLLIAYAVFLDKNQKLTRISFQALYLQLAYRVVLLVLGWIFGFVNWFFGLFDAYRAIGFFGTTHSYIRTILSILIFVAYLLGIFQIIKKQDCNLPILSSLADKTLGIITKKASKAAPVYQQAPAQAAAPQYQPPQQPQQSTYQAPPAPAAPAAPAVEQSANKPESWTCNCGHSNTGNFCMKCGSPRP
;
A
#
# COMPACT_ATOMS: atom_id res chain seq x y z
N MET A 1 10.62 -22.89 4.15
CA MET A 1 9.97 -22.94 2.81
C MET A 1 8.45 -22.82 2.95
N SER A 2 7.95 -21.63 3.30
CA SER A 2 6.52 -21.42 3.59
C SER A 2 6.02 -20.01 3.24
N ASP A 3 6.61 -19.38 2.22
CA ASP A 3 6.31 -17.97 1.88
C ASP A 3 5.39 -17.81 0.64
N SER A 4 5.19 -18.87 -0.14
CA SER A 4 4.52 -18.74 -1.45
C SER A 4 2.99 -18.81 -1.39
N ARG A 5 2.40 -19.43 -0.36
CA ARG A 5 0.93 -19.60 -0.29
C ARG A 5 0.17 -18.35 0.18
N ILE A 6 0.81 -17.50 0.99
CA ILE A 6 0.15 -16.32 1.58
C ILE A 6 0.00 -15.21 0.52
N ASN A 7 1.00 -15.04 -0.34
CA ASN A 7 0.99 -14.05 -1.42
C ASN A 7 -0.07 -14.33 -2.51
N LEU A 8 -0.43 -15.58 -2.74
CA LEU A 8 -1.44 -15.95 -3.74
C LEU A 8 -2.85 -15.56 -3.27
N SER A 9 -3.12 -15.73 -1.96
CA SER A 9 -4.39 -15.35 -1.36
C SER A 9 -4.63 -13.84 -1.47
N THR A 10 -3.64 -13.01 -1.11
CA THR A 10 -3.79 -11.54 -1.17
C THR A 10 -4.05 -11.03 -2.59
N VAL A 11 -3.35 -11.58 -3.60
CA VAL A 11 -3.58 -11.24 -5.01
C VAL A 11 -4.98 -11.69 -5.46
N ALA A 12 -5.42 -12.89 -5.05
CA ALA A 12 -6.75 -13.38 -5.37
C ALA A 12 -7.85 -12.50 -4.73
N LEU A 13 -7.71 -12.11 -3.46
CA LEU A 13 -8.63 -11.17 -2.81
C LEU A 13 -8.63 -9.78 -3.47
N ALA A 14 -7.46 -9.30 -3.92
CA ALA A 14 -7.35 -8.03 -4.64
C ALA A 14 -8.10 -8.08 -5.97
N VAL A 15 -7.90 -9.12 -6.78
CA VAL A 15 -8.64 -9.33 -8.03
C VAL A 15 -10.14 -9.47 -7.74
N LEU A 16 -10.51 -10.22 -6.71
CA LEU A 16 -11.91 -10.39 -6.29
C LEU A 16 -12.57 -9.05 -5.99
N SER A 17 -11.87 -8.11 -5.38
CA SER A 17 -12.41 -6.76 -5.11
C SER A 17 -12.73 -5.98 -6.40
N PHE A 18 -11.90 -6.09 -7.44
CA PHE A 18 -12.16 -5.47 -8.75
C PHE A 18 -13.32 -6.14 -9.48
N VAL A 19 -13.42 -7.47 -9.39
CA VAL A 19 -14.52 -8.23 -9.98
C VAL A 19 -15.85 -7.86 -9.30
N LEU A 20 -15.90 -7.88 -7.96
CA LEU A 20 -17.09 -7.50 -7.20
C LEU A 20 -17.52 -6.05 -7.48
N ALA A 21 -16.54 -5.14 -7.58
CA ALA A 21 -16.80 -3.75 -7.92
C ALA A 21 -17.42 -3.60 -9.32
N TYR A 22 -16.87 -4.29 -10.33
CA TYR A 22 -17.39 -4.26 -11.70
C TYR A 22 -18.84 -4.74 -11.80
N PHE A 23 -19.17 -5.86 -11.16
CA PHE A 23 -20.54 -6.38 -11.14
C PHE A 23 -21.50 -5.56 -10.24
N GLY A 24 -20.98 -4.59 -9.49
CA GLY A 24 -21.78 -3.73 -8.64
C GLY A 24 -22.27 -4.39 -7.36
N TYR A 25 -21.65 -5.51 -6.96
CA TYR A 25 -21.90 -6.18 -5.68
C TYR A 25 -21.22 -5.43 -4.52
N VAL A 26 -21.68 -4.21 -4.28
CA VAL A 26 -21.09 -3.28 -3.29
C VAL A 26 -21.16 -3.80 -1.86
N GLU A 27 -22.22 -4.54 -1.51
CA GLU A 27 -22.37 -5.15 -0.17
C GLU A 27 -21.27 -6.18 0.13
N LEU A 28 -21.02 -7.07 -0.83
CA LEU A 28 -19.94 -8.05 -0.74
C LEU A 28 -18.56 -7.38 -0.73
N LEU A 29 -18.41 -6.29 -1.47
CA LEU A 29 -17.18 -5.49 -1.48
C LEU A 29 -16.93 -4.82 -0.12
N PHE A 30 -17.96 -4.24 0.52
CA PHE A 30 -17.83 -3.68 1.87
C PHE A 30 -17.46 -4.74 2.89
N LEU A 31 -18.07 -5.93 2.82
CA LEU A 31 -17.74 -7.04 3.70
C LEU A 31 -16.28 -7.50 3.47
N LEU A 32 -15.82 -7.56 2.23
CA LEU A 32 -14.43 -7.90 1.89
C LEU A 32 -13.44 -6.83 2.40
N ILE A 33 -13.78 -5.54 2.31
CA ILE A 33 -12.98 -4.46 2.89
C ILE A 33 -12.95 -4.57 4.42
N ALA A 34 -14.09 -4.84 5.06
CA ALA A 34 -14.15 -5.06 6.50
C ALA A 34 -13.27 -6.26 6.90
N TYR A 35 -13.37 -7.38 6.18
CA TYR A 35 -12.49 -8.53 6.37
C TYR A 35 -11.00 -8.14 6.25
N ALA A 36 -10.63 -7.39 5.20
CA ALA A 36 -9.25 -6.95 4.99
C ALA A 36 -8.73 -6.03 6.12
N VAL A 37 -9.59 -5.15 6.65
CA VAL A 37 -9.26 -4.24 7.75
C VAL A 37 -9.16 -4.96 9.09
N PHE A 38 -10.10 -5.85 9.41
CA PHE A 38 -10.22 -6.46 10.74
C PHE A 38 -9.41 -7.75 10.90
N LEU A 39 -9.36 -8.61 9.88
CA LEU A 39 -8.71 -9.92 9.97
C LEU A 39 -7.29 -9.93 9.40
N ASP A 40 -7.10 -9.35 8.21
CA ASP A 40 -5.85 -9.52 7.47
C ASP A 40 -4.79 -8.47 7.84
N LYS A 41 -5.21 -7.30 8.38
CA LYS A 41 -4.35 -6.12 8.67
C LYS A 41 -3.43 -5.72 7.51
N ASN A 42 -3.71 -6.18 6.30
CA ASN A 42 -2.89 -5.94 5.12
C ASN A 42 -3.22 -4.57 4.53
N GLN A 43 -2.37 -3.59 4.84
CA GLN A 43 -2.52 -2.20 4.39
C GLN A 43 -2.57 -2.09 2.85
N LYS A 44 -1.82 -2.94 2.13
CA LYS A 44 -1.80 -2.97 0.66
C LYS A 44 -3.12 -3.48 0.06
N LEU A 45 -3.64 -4.60 0.58
CA LEU A 45 -4.93 -5.14 0.13
C LEU A 45 -6.04 -4.12 0.37
N THR A 46 -6.05 -3.53 1.55
CA THR A 46 -7.04 -2.52 1.94
C THR A 46 -7.01 -1.30 0.99
N ARG A 47 -5.82 -0.80 0.63
CA ARG A 47 -5.67 0.29 -0.36
C ARG A 47 -6.27 -0.08 -1.72
N ILE A 48 -5.97 -1.27 -2.21
CA ILE A 48 -6.44 -1.76 -3.51
C ILE A 48 -7.98 -1.91 -3.51
N SER A 49 -8.55 -2.47 -2.44
CA SER A 49 -10.01 -2.62 -2.32
C SER A 49 -10.74 -1.27 -2.23
N PHE A 50 -10.16 -0.28 -1.53
CA PHE A 50 -10.70 1.08 -1.53
C PHE A 50 -10.64 1.73 -2.92
N GLN A 51 -9.56 1.52 -3.67
CA GLN A 51 -9.43 2.03 -5.03
C GLN A 51 -10.52 1.47 -5.95
N ALA A 52 -10.82 0.17 -5.86
CA ALA A 52 -11.92 -0.45 -6.60
C ALA A 52 -13.28 0.13 -6.20
N LEU A 53 -13.51 0.33 -4.89
CA LEU A 53 -14.74 0.94 -4.37
C LEU A 53 -14.93 2.37 -4.85
N TYR A 54 -13.87 3.19 -4.84
CA TYR A 54 -13.95 4.57 -5.31
C TYR A 54 -14.21 4.67 -6.80
N LEU A 55 -13.63 3.77 -7.60
CA LEU A 55 -13.88 3.73 -9.03
C LEU A 55 -15.36 3.43 -9.31
N GLN A 56 -15.94 2.47 -8.58
CA GLN A 56 -17.36 2.14 -8.68
C GLN A 56 -18.26 3.28 -8.20
N LEU A 57 -17.90 3.91 -7.09
CA LEU A 57 -18.64 5.04 -6.54
C LEU A 57 -18.62 6.23 -7.50
N ALA A 58 -17.46 6.55 -8.07
CA ALA A 58 -17.30 7.61 -9.05
C ALA A 58 -18.18 7.37 -10.29
N TYR A 59 -18.19 6.15 -10.83
CA TYR A 59 -19.07 5.79 -11.95
C TYR A 59 -20.55 5.99 -11.60
N ARG A 60 -20.98 5.57 -10.41
CA ARG A 60 -22.37 5.77 -9.95
C ARG A 60 -22.71 7.24 -9.78
N VAL A 61 -21.82 8.06 -9.22
CA VAL A 61 -22.01 9.50 -9.07
C VAL A 61 -22.13 10.17 -10.44
N VAL A 62 -21.25 9.83 -11.39
CA VAL A 62 -21.31 10.37 -12.76
C VAL A 62 -22.63 10.02 -13.42
N LEU A 63 -23.10 8.78 -13.32
CA LEU A 63 -24.41 8.39 -13.87
C LEU A 63 -25.58 9.09 -13.17
N LEU A 64 -25.51 9.29 -11.86
CA LEU A 64 -26.53 10.02 -11.11
C LEU A 64 -26.60 11.47 -11.57
N VAL A 65 -25.45 12.15 -11.66
CA VAL A 65 -25.36 13.54 -12.10
C VAL A 65 -25.84 13.68 -13.55
N LEU A 66 -25.39 12.80 -14.45
CA LEU A 66 -25.87 12.79 -15.83
C LEU A 66 -27.39 12.55 -15.88
N GLY A 67 -27.90 11.59 -15.11
CA GLY A 67 -29.34 11.31 -15.03
C GLY A 67 -30.14 12.52 -14.55
N TRP A 68 -29.65 13.24 -13.53
CA TRP A 68 -30.26 14.48 -13.06
C TRP A 68 -30.24 15.59 -14.11
N ILE A 69 -29.11 15.78 -14.79
CA ILE A 69 -28.96 16.80 -15.84
C ILE A 69 -29.89 16.49 -17.01
N PHE A 70 -29.85 15.28 -17.55
CA PHE A 70 -30.72 14.87 -18.65
C PHE A 70 -32.20 14.86 -18.25
N GLY A 71 -32.51 14.46 -17.03
CA GLY A 71 -33.87 14.53 -16.48
C GLY A 71 -34.37 15.96 -16.41
N PHE A 72 -33.55 16.89 -15.90
CA PHE A 72 -33.86 18.32 -15.86
C PHE A 72 -34.04 18.90 -17.26
N VAL A 73 -33.12 18.61 -18.19
CA VAL A 73 -33.22 19.07 -19.58
C VAL A 73 -34.48 18.54 -20.25
N ASN A 74 -34.77 17.24 -20.10
CA ASN A 74 -35.97 16.63 -20.66
C ASN A 74 -37.24 17.27 -20.09
N TRP A 75 -37.29 17.49 -18.78
CA TRP A 75 -38.39 18.19 -18.12
C TRP A 75 -38.53 19.64 -18.63
N PHE A 76 -37.42 20.36 -18.76
CA PHE A 76 -37.39 21.76 -19.21
C PHE A 76 -37.87 21.91 -20.65
N PHE A 77 -37.36 21.11 -21.59
CA PHE A 77 -37.79 21.16 -22.99
C PHE A 77 -39.21 20.59 -23.21
N GLY A 78 -39.63 19.64 -22.36
CA GLY A 78 -41.01 19.16 -22.33
C GLY A 78 -42.03 20.25 -21.96
N LEU A 79 -41.61 21.28 -21.22
CA LEU A 79 -42.46 22.41 -20.87
C LEU A 79 -42.76 23.36 -22.06
N PHE A 80 -41.92 23.35 -23.10
CA PHE A 80 -42.04 24.23 -24.27
C PHE A 80 -42.61 23.53 -25.52
N ASP A 81 -43.28 22.37 -25.36
CA ASP A 81 -43.82 21.54 -26.46
C ASP A 81 -42.81 21.19 -27.56
N ALA A 82 -41.50 21.23 -27.24
CA ALA A 82 -40.40 20.93 -28.16
C ALA A 82 -40.19 19.42 -28.33
N TYR A 83 -41.27 18.65 -28.55
CA TYR A 83 -41.28 17.18 -28.63
C TYR A 83 -40.33 16.60 -29.67
N ARG A 84 -40.04 17.35 -30.75
CA ARG A 84 -39.07 16.95 -31.78
C ARG A 84 -37.63 16.88 -31.26
N ALA A 85 -37.28 17.66 -30.23
CA ALA A 85 -35.96 17.60 -29.58
C ALA A 85 -35.86 16.45 -28.56
N ILE A 86 -36.97 16.06 -27.93
CA ILE A 86 -37.03 15.04 -26.88
C ILE A 86 -36.54 13.67 -27.37
N GLY A 87 -36.89 13.28 -28.60
CA GLY A 87 -36.45 12.00 -29.20
C GLY A 87 -34.93 11.89 -29.41
N PHE A 88 -34.24 13.02 -29.64
CA PHE A 88 -32.77 13.03 -29.80
C PHE A 88 -32.04 12.79 -28.47
N PHE A 89 -32.55 13.31 -27.36
CA PHE A 89 -31.89 13.23 -26.07
C PHE A 89 -31.95 11.81 -25.47
N GLY A 90 -33.04 11.07 -25.71
CA GLY A 90 -33.19 9.69 -25.24
C GLY A 90 -32.13 8.74 -25.80
N THR A 91 -31.90 8.78 -27.12
CA THR A 91 -30.88 7.95 -27.77
C THR A 91 -29.47 8.39 -27.38
N THR A 92 -29.24 9.71 -27.26
CA THR A 92 -27.96 10.29 -26.81
C THR A 92 -27.55 9.78 -25.43
N HIS A 93 -28.49 9.71 -24.47
CA HIS A 93 -28.20 9.17 -23.13
C HIS A 93 -27.80 7.68 -23.15
N SER A 94 -28.38 6.87 -24.04
CA SER A 94 -28.00 5.45 -24.20
C SER A 94 -26.56 5.28 -24.70
N TYR A 95 -26.15 6.06 -25.70
CA TYR A 95 -24.78 6.02 -26.22
C TYR A 95 -23.77 6.48 -25.16
N ILE A 96 -24.05 7.57 -24.44
CA ILE A 96 -23.16 8.07 -23.38
C ILE A 96 -22.96 7.03 -22.29
N ARG A 97 -24.05 6.39 -21.82
CA ARG A 97 -23.96 5.32 -20.82
C ARG A 97 -23.12 4.14 -21.33
N THR A 98 -23.31 3.75 -22.59
CA THR A 98 -22.55 2.66 -23.21
C THR A 98 -21.07 2.98 -23.29
N ILE A 99 -20.70 4.17 -23.76
CA ILE A 99 -19.31 4.63 -23.83
C ILE A 99 -18.69 4.66 -22.43
N LEU A 100 -19.38 5.25 -21.45
CA LEU A 100 -18.89 5.32 -20.06
C LEU A 100 -18.72 3.91 -19.46
N SER A 101 -19.62 2.98 -19.76
CA SER A 101 -19.52 1.58 -19.35
C SER A 101 -18.32 0.87 -19.97
N ILE A 102 -17.97 1.17 -21.23
CA ILE A 102 -16.77 0.62 -21.86
C ILE A 102 -15.51 1.21 -21.22
N LEU A 103 -15.47 2.52 -20.99
CA LEU A 103 -14.34 3.19 -20.34
C LEU A 103 -14.09 2.65 -18.93
N ILE A 104 -15.15 2.44 -18.14
CA ILE A 104 -15.00 1.88 -16.79
C ILE A 104 -14.58 0.41 -16.83
N PHE A 105 -15.10 -0.39 -17.78
CA PHE A 105 -14.67 -1.77 -17.97
C PHE A 105 -13.17 -1.86 -18.28
N VAL A 106 -12.68 -1.02 -19.21
CA VAL A 106 -11.25 -0.92 -19.51
C VAL A 106 -10.46 -0.52 -18.26
N ALA A 107 -10.93 0.44 -17.47
CA ALA A 107 -10.26 0.83 -16.23
C ALA A 107 -10.16 -0.33 -15.21
N TYR A 108 -11.22 -1.14 -15.07
CA TYR A 108 -11.18 -2.35 -14.23
C TYR A 108 -10.19 -3.40 -14.75
N LEU A 109 -10.17 -3.64 -16.07
CA LEU A 109 -9.20 -4.55 -16.68
C LEU A 109 -7.77 -4.06 -16.45
N LEU A 110 -7.49 -2.77 -16.65
CA LEU A 110 -6.17 -2.19 -16.38
C LEU A 110 -5.75 -2.35 -14.92
N GLY A 111 -6.69 -2.20 -13.98
CA GLY A 111 -6.44 -2.49 -12.57
C GLY A 111 -6.04 -3.95 -12.34
N ILE A 112 -6.81 -4.90 -12.88
CA ILE A 112 -6.52 -6.34 -12.77
C ILE A 112 -5.17 -6.69 -13.42
N PHE A 113 -4.88 -6.17 -14.61
CA PHE A 113 -3.61 -6.40 -15.30
C PHE A 113 -2.41 -5.85 -14.51
N GLN A 114 -2.56 -4.69 -13.86
CA GLN A 114 -1.52 -4.13 -12.98
C GLN A 114 -1.27 -5.01 -11.75
N ILE A 115 -2.33 -5.58 -11.15
CA ILE A 115 -2.23 -6.53 -10.04
C ILE A 115 -1.43 -7.76 -10.46
N ILE A 116 -1.75 -8.34 -11.63
CA ILE A 116 -1.06 -9.53 -12.17
C ILE A 116 0.42 -9.22 -12.43
N LYS A 117 0.73 -8.01 -12.91
CA LYS A 117 2.11 -7.56 -13.15
C LYS A 117 2.92 -7.24 -11.87
N LYS A 118 2.40 -7.50 -10.66
CA LYS A 118 3.04 -7.18 -9.36
C LYS A 118 3.40 -5.70 -9.21
N GLN A 119 2.80 -4.82 -10.02
CA GLN A 119 3.03 -3.39 -9.98
C GLN A 119 2.08 -2.78 -8.93
N ASP A 120 2.53 -1.78 -8.15
CA ASP A 120 1.62 -1.07 -7.24
C ASP A 120 0.51 -0.45 -8.08
N CYS A 121 -0.76 -0.82 -7.84
CA CYS A 121 -1.91 -0.29 -8.59
C CYS A 121 -1.98 1.24 -8.46
N ASN A 122 -1.39 1.93 -9.43
CA ASN A 122 -1.38 3.37 -9.51
C ASN A 122 -2.36 3.77 -10.60
N LEU A 123 -3.66 3.67 -10.31
CA LEU A 123 -4.62 4.42 -11.11
C LEU A 123 -4.40 5.90 -10.76
N PRO A 124 -3.97 6.74 -11.72
CA PRO A 124 -3.78 8.16 -11.48
C PRO A 124 -5.09 8.75 -10.94
N ILE A 125 -4.99 9.69 -10.00
CA ILE A 125 -6.11 10.37 -9.30
C ILE A 125 -6.74 9.56 -8.15
N LEU A 126 -7.01 8.25 -8.30
CA LEU A 126 -7.69 7.47 -7.23
C LEU A 126 -6.77 7.06 -6.07
N SER A 127 -5.47 6.90 -6.32
CA SER A 127 -4.50 6.48 -5.30
C SER A 127 -4.38 7.50 -4.15
N SER A 128 -4.36 8.79 -4.46
CA SER A 128 -4.28 9.86 -3.46
C SER A 128 -5.53 9.95 -2.57
N LEU A 129 -6.71 9.65 -3.11
CA LEU A 129 -7.94 9.61 -2.31
C LEU A 129 -7.95 8.42 -1.36
N ALA A 130 -7.55 7.24 -1.84
CA ALA A 130 -7.39 6.06 -1.00
C ALA A 130 -6.42 6.32 0.15
N ASP A 131 -5.30 6.99 -0.11
CA ASP A 131 -4.30 7.32 0.90
C ASP A 131 -4.79 8.28 1.97
N LYS A 132 -5.55 9.30 1.57
CA LYS A 132 -6.17 10.23 2.52
C LYS A 132 -7.19 9.54 3.41
N THR A 133 -8.06 8.71 2.85
CA THR A 133 -9.07 8.00 3.65
C THR A 133 -8.42 6.99 4.60
N LEU A 134 -7.42 6.25 4.13
CA LEU A 134 -6.66 5.32 4.95
C LEU A 134 -5.90 6.02 6.08
N GLY A 135 -5.32 7.20 5.83
CA GLY A 135 -4.63 7.99 6.85
C GLY A 135 -5.54 8.44 8.00
N ILE A 136 -6.82 8.66 7.73
CA ILE A 136 -7.82 9.01 8.76
C ILE A 136 -8.22 7.78 9.57
N ILE A 137 -8.39 6.63 8.92
CA ILE A 137 -8.78 5.37 9.58
C ILE A 137 -7.63 4.80 10.42
N THR A 138 -6.40 4.80 9.89
CA THR A 138 -5.22 4.20 10.55
C THR A 138 -4.72 5.00 11.75
N LYS A 139 -4.80 6.35 11.74
CA LYS A 139 -4.50 7.19 12.92
C LYS A 139 -5.40 6.88 14.13
N LYS A 140 -6.60 6.34 13.90
CA LYS A 140 -7.55 5.92 14.94
C LYS A 140 -7.38 4.44 15.32
N ALA A 141 -6.98 3.58 14.37
CA ALA A 141 -6.77 2.15 14.59
C ALA A 141 -5.44 1.79 15.28
N SER A 142 -4.39 2.62 15.15
CA SER A 142 -3.08 2.36 15.77
C SER A 142 -3.05 2.52 17.30
N LYS A 143 -4.19 2.89 17.93
CA LYS A 143 -4.34 2.93 19.39
C LYS A 143 -5.05 1.69 19.97
N ALA A 144 -5.42 0.70 19.16
CA ALA A 144 -5.95 -0.57 19.67
C ALA A 144 -4.83 -1.61 19.84
N ALA A 145 -4.66 -2.05 21.10
CA ALA A 145 -3.67 -2.94 21.71
C ALA A 145 -3.01 -4.02 20.81
N PRO A 146 -1.73 -4.37 21.08
CA PRO A 146 -1.06 -5.49 20.43
C PRO A 146 -1.80 -6.80 20.78
N VAL A 147 -2.41 -7.41 19.77
CA VAL A 147 -2.86 -8.81 19.84
C VAL A 147 -1.61 -9.68 19.74
N TYR A 148 -1.44 -10.56 20.72
CA TYR A 148 -0.34 -11.49 20.86
C TYR A 148 -0.02 -12.22 19.55
N GLN A 149 1.26 -12.17 19.19
CA GLN A 149 1.91 -13.06 18.25
C GLN A 149 1.69 -14.47 18.78
N GLN A 150 0.98 -15.29 18.00
CA GLN A 150 0.81 -16.69 18.29
C GLN A 150 2.19 -17.36 18.16
N ALA A 151 2.83 -17.64 19.30
CA ALA A 151 4.03 -18.46 19.35
C ALA A 151 3.70 -19.84 18.74
N PRO A 152 4.55 -20.40 17.87
CA PRO A 152 4.32 -21.74 17.37
C PRO A 152 4.31 -22.71 18.56
N ALA A 153 3.27 -23.53 18.64
CA ALA A 153 3.14 -24.59 19.61
C ALA A 153 4.39 -25.48 19.57
N GLN A 154 5.20 -25.40 20.63
CA GLN A 154 6.31 -26.29 20.89
C GLN A 154 5.73 -27.66 21.25
N ALA A 155 6.03 -28.67 20.43
CA ALA A 155 5.86 -30.07 20.80
C ALA A 155 7.14 -30.83 20.46
N ALA A 156 7.70 -31.44 21.51
CA ALA A 156 8.78 -32.42 21.58
C ALA A 156 10.21 -31.96 21.20
N ALA A 157 10.99 -31.63 22.22
CA ALA A 157 12.44 -31.50 22.15
C ALA A 157 13.11 -32.89 21.97
N PRO A 158 14.01 -33.08 20.99
CA PRO A 158 14.96 -34.18 21.04
C PRO A 158 16.07 -33.86 22.06
N GLN A 159 16.29 -34.80 22.98
CA GLN A 159 17.39 -34.82 23.96
C GLN A 159 18.74 -34.64 23.25
N TYR A 160 19.47 -33.57 23.58
CA TYR A 160 20.85 -33.38 23.15
C TYR A 160 21.79 -34.14 24.10
N GLN A 161 22.42 -35.19 23.57
CA GLN A 161 23.47 -35.95 24.24
C GLN A 161 24.83 -35.40 23.75
N PRO A 162 25.72 -34.92 24.63
CA PRO A 162 26.96 -34.28 24.21
C PRO A 162 27.97 -35.30 23.64
N PRO A 163 28.48 -35.12 22.39
CA PRO A 163 29.56 -35.92 21.87
C PRO A 163 30.93 -35.45 22.42
N GLN A 164 31.75 -36.42 22.78
CA GLN A 164 33.09 -36.27 23.34
C GLN A 164 34.07 -35.58 22.38
N GLN A 165 34.96 -34.76 22.93
CA GLN A 165 36.10 -34.13 22.22
C GLN A 165 37.14 -35.17 21.78
N PRO A 166 37.71 -34.98 20.59
CA PRO A 166 39.12 -35.27 20.35
C PRO A 166 39.92 -34.00 19.97
N GLN A 167 40.96 -33.76 20.78
CA GLN A 167 42.27 -33.13 20.55
C GLN A 167 42.59 -32.30 19.28
N GLN A 168 43.09 -31.08 19.58
CA GLN A 168 44.42 -30.56 19.20
C GLN A 168 44.61 -29.85 17.85
N SER A 169 44.90 -28.55 17.90
CA SER A 169 46.00 -27.94 17.14
C SER A 169 46.44 -26.65 17.84
N THR A 170 47.66 -26.69 18.36
CA THR A 170 48.44 -25.57 18.85
C THR A 170 48.78 -24.63 17.68
N TYR A 171 48.41 -23.36 17.77
CA TYR A 171 49.02 -22.31 16.95
C TYR A 171 49.55 -21.18 17.83
N GLN A 172 50.88 -21.05 17.76
CA GLN A 172 51.75 -20.10 18.45
C GLN A 172 51.54 -18.67 17.94
N ALA A 173 51.61 -17.70 18.86
CA ALA A 173 51.66 -16.28 18.56
C ALA A 173 53.06 -15.87 18.06
N PRO A 174 53.19 -15.19 16.91
CA PRO A 174 54.42 -14.52 16.51
C PRO A 174 54.59 -13.17 17.25
N PRO A 175 55.83 -12.78 17.61
CA PRO A 175 56.12 -11.63 18.46
C PRO A 175 56.00 -10.28 17.73
N ALA A 176 55.63 -9.26 18.51
CA ALA A 176 55.58 -7.86 18.08
C ALA A 176 56.99 -7.30 17.82
N PRO A 177 57.24 -6.67 16.65
CA PRO A 177 58.39 -5.80 16.44
C PRO A 177 58.05 -4.34 16.73
N ALA A 178 58.99 -3.69 17.40
CA ALA A 178 58.96 -2.31 17.83
C ALA A 178 58.93 -1.29 16.68
N ALA A 179 58.38 -0.11 16.98
CA ALA A 179 58.38 1.09 16.14
C ALA A 179 59.80 1.56 15.79
N PRO A 180 59.96 2.19 14.62
CA PRO A 180 60.56 3.53 14.63
C PRO A 180 59.88 4.55 13.69
N ALA A 181 59.83 5.78 14.21
CA ALA A 181 59.95 7.11 13.57
C ALA A 181 59.25 7.45 12.23
N ALA A 182 58.50 8.56 12.29
CA ALA A 182 57.88 9.30 11.17
C ALA A 182 58.91 9.99 10.24
N PRO A 183 58.49 10.47 9.05
CA PRO A 183 57.98 11.85 8.97
C PRO A 183 56.78 12.10 8.02
N ALA A 184 56.04 13.15 8.37
CA ALA A 184 55.31 14.10 7.53
C ALA A 184 54.32 13.59 6.45
N VAL A 185 53.05 13.51 6.85
CA VAL A 185 51.90 13.69 5.93
C VAL A 185 51.41 15.13 6.01
N GLU A 186 51.43 15.78 4.87
CA GLU A 186 50.79 17.05 4.60
C GLU A 186 49.39 16.75 4.04
N GLN A 187 48.35 16.91 4.87
CA GLN A 187 46.96 17.12 4.41
C GLN A 187 46.05 17.54 5.58
N SER A 188 45.90 18.87 5.66
CA SER A 188 44.66 19.60 5.98
C SER A 188 43.61 18.93 6.86
N ALA A 189 43.51 19.48 8.07
CA ALA A 189 42.49 19.27 9.08
C ALA A 189 41.03 19.33 8.57
N ASN A 190 40.25 18.30 8.92
CA ASN A 190 38.94 18.50 9.54
C ASN A 190 38.54 17.24 10.32
N LYS A 191 38.69 17.27 11.64
CA LYS A 191 38.21 16.22 12.54
C LYS A 191 36.68 16.37 12.60
N PRO A 192 35.85 15.35 12.28
CA PRO A 192 34.41 15.51 12.42
C PRO A 192 34.09 15.66 13.91
N GLU A 193 33.71 16.87 14.32
CA GLU A 193 33.22 17.13 15.66
C GLU A 193 31.98 16.29 15.90
N SER A 194 32.11 15.26 16.74
CA SER A 194 30.97 14.46 17.19
C SER A 194 30.04 15.36 18.01
N TRP A 195 28.77 15.44 17.63
CA TRP A 195 27.76 16.19 18.37
C TRP A 195 26.63 15.27 18.83
N THR A 196 26.06 15.59 19.99
CA THR A 196 24.93 14.86 20.55
C THR A 196 23.63 15.55 20.18
N CYS A 197 22.73 14.80 19.52
CA CYS A 197 21.41 15.30 19.20
C CYS A 197 20.52 15.34 20.45
N ASN A 198 19.50 16.20 20.47
CA ASN A 198 18.50 16.25 21.55
C ASN A 198 17.76 14.91 21.75
N CYS A 199 17.82 13.99 20.77
CA CYS A 199 17.32 12.62 20.89
C CYS A 199 18.28 11.65 21.62
N GLY A 200 19.43 12.14 22.09
CA GLY A 200 20.46 11.40 22.84
C GLY A 200 21.48 10.62 21.99
N HIS A 201 21.44 10.73 20.66
CA HIS A 201 22.34 9.99 19.77
C HIS A 201 23.56 10.84 19.35
N SER A 202 24.75 10.23 19.35
CA SER A 202 26.00 10.88 18.89
C SER A 202 26.13 10.75 17.38
N ASN A 203 26.40 11.85 16.68
CA ASN A 203 26.50 11.90 15.22
C ASN A 203 27.76 12.67 14.79
N THR A 204 28.29 12.32 13.62
CA THR A 204 29.47 12.95 13.00
C THR A 204 29.15 13.68 11.69
N GLY A 205 27.90 13.65 11.23
CA GLY A 205 27.42 14.31 10.02
C GLY A 205 26.45 15.48 10.29
N ASN A 206 25.96 16.13 9.23
CA ASN A 206 25.10 17.33 9.34
C ASN A 206 23.67 17.05 9.87
N PHE A 207 23.25 15.78 9.87
CA PHE A 207 21.93 15.35 10.31
C PHE A 207 22.04 14.17 11.27
N CYS A 208 21.08 14.06 12.19
CA CYS A 208 21.02 12.93 13.11
C CYS A 208 20.61 11.64 12.38
N MET A 209 21.43 10.59 12.47
CA MET A 209 21.16 9.28 11.86
C MET A 209 19.95 8.56 12.50
N LYS A 210 19.52 8.99 13.69
CA LYS A 210 18.38 8.40 14.41
C LYS A 210 17.07 9.14 14.15
N CYS A 211 17.05 10.47 14.18
CA CYS A 211 15.82 11.27 14.08
C CYS A 211 15.74 12.21 12.88
N GLY A 212 16.80 12.32 12.08
CA GLY A 212 16.85 13.17 10.87
C GLY A 212 16.94 14.68 11.14
N SER A 213 17.00 15.12 12.41
CA SER A 213 17.11 16.54 12.75
C SER A 213 18.47 17.11 12.34
N PRO A 214 18.54 18.37 11.85
CA PRO A 214 19.82 19.02 11.56
C PRO A 214 20.64 19.23 12.84
N ARG A 215 21.97 19.37 12.68
CA ARG A 215 22.88 19.74 13.77
C ARG A 215 22.41 21.08 14.40
N PRO A 216 22.32 21.17 15.75
CA PRO A 216 21.93 22.40 16.44
C PRO A 216 22.96 23.53 16.28
#